data_AF-A0A1V4HKC1-F1
#
_entry.id   AF-A0A1V4HKC1-F1
#
_cell.length_a   1.000
_cell.length_b   1.000
_cell.length_c   1.000
_cell.angle_alpha   90.00
_cell.angle_beta   90.00
_cell.angle_gamma   90.00
#
_symmetry.space_group_name_H-M   'P 1'
#
loop_
_entity.id
_entity.type
_entity.pdbx_description
1 polymer ?
#
loop_
_entity_poly.entity_id
_entity_poly.type
_entity_poly.pdbx_seq_one_letter_code
_entity_poly.pdbx_strand_id
1 'polypeptide(L)'
;MIIPDKIKKMIEENRKKMKELKPEERFIRFYETNKPYGCFSNFAKYPIMLNNKEWVTTEHYVQAQKFVGTKYEEEVRLASTPLDALRLGQYRNKHLRKDWENCKVQIMQEALTAKVEQHPCIKSILLSTGDCTIVEHTTNDAYWGDGGNGQGQNMLGKLLMEIRNSLEGYVPEFFLPQWIAFPDIHPFSIGWRMGAGEDYLMYLWEWRIKQSPEALKEYDEYFTPPGEWAEASRVREALKNRIQDRNNN
;
A
#
# COMPACT_ATOMS: atom_id res chain seq x y z
N MET A 1 22.65 11.60 -9.21
CA MET A 1 23.35 11.80 -7.91
C MET A 1 23.91 10.45 -7.51
N ILE A 2 25.21 10.33 -7.24
CA ILE A 2 25.83 9.05 -6.86
C ILE A 2 25.45 8.79 -5.39
N ILE A 3 24.78 7.67 -5.12
CA ILE A 3 24.48 7.23 -3.75
C ILE A 3 25.82 6.87 -3.07
N PRO A 4 26.22 7.54 -1.97
CA PRO A 4 27.46 7.23 -1.26
C PRO A 4 27.49 5.78 -0.75
N ASP A 5 28.67 5.16 -0.70
CA ASP A 5 28.80 3.73 -0.34
C ASP A 5 28.31 3.40 1.07
N LYS A 6 28.39 4.36 2.02
CA LYS A 6 27.78 4.23 3.35
C LYS A 6 26.25 4.02 3.27
N ILE A 7 25.58 4.71 2.34
CA ILE A 7 24.12 4.62 2.15
C ILE A 7 23.74 3.28 1.53
N LYS A 8 24.50 2.82 0.53
CA LYS A 8 24.27 1.50 -0.09
C LYS A 8 24.37 0.38 0.95
N LYS A 9 25.37 0.45 1.84
CA LYS A 9 25.54 -0.50 2.93
C LYS A 9 24.33 -0.49 3.89
N MET A 10 23.84 0.69 4.26
CA MET A 10 22.68 0.82 5.14
C MET A 10 21.38 0.31 4.50
N ILE A 11 21.15 0.61 3.21
CA ILE A 11 20.00 0.06 2.46
C ILE A 11 20.05 -1.46 2.47
N GLU A 12 21.23 -2.06 2.24
CA GLU A 12 21.39 -3.51 2.27
C GLU A 12 21.19 -4.08 3.68
N GLU A 13 21.67 -3.41 4.72
CA GLU A 13 21.44 -3.80 6.11
C GLU A 13 19.95 -3.73 6.48
N ASN A 14 19.22 -2.70 6.03
CA ASN A 14 17.78 -2.61 6.23
C ASN A 14 17.03 -3.69 5.47
N ARG A 15 17.40 -3.97 4.22
CA ARG A 15 16.85 -5.11 3.47
C ARG A 15 17.13 -6.43 4.18
N LYS A 16 18.31 -6.58 4.78
CA LYS A 16 18.66 -7.76 5.58
C LYS A 16 17.79 -7.85 6.84
N LYS A 17 17.64 -6.77 7.60
CA LYS A 17 16.73 -6.72 8.76
C LYS A 17 15.28 -7.03 8.37
N MET A 18 14.80 -6.50 7.24
CA MET A 18 13.48 -6.82 6.70
C MET A 18 13.33 -8.29 6.32
N LYS A 19 14.40 -8.94 5.87
CA LYS A 19 14.44 -10.40 5.63
C LYS A 19 14.53 -11.22 6.93
N GLU A 20 15.02 -10.64 8.02
CA GLU A 20 15.09 -11.27 9.35
C GLU A 20 13.76 -11.18 10.12
N LEU A 21 12.91 -10.19 9.79
CA LEU A 21 11.52 -10.17 10.26
C LEU A 21 10.82 -11.47 9.84
N LYS A 22 9.98 -11.99 10.72
CA LYS A 22 9.23 -13.21 10.38
C LYS A 22 8.37 -12.93 9.16
N PRO A 23 8.07 -13.93 8.31
CA PRO A 23 7.21 -13.74 7.16
C PRO A 23 5.96 -12.93 7.50
N GLU A 24 5.25 -13.29 8.57
CA GLU A 24 4.05 -12.62 9.11
C GLU A 24 4.20 -11.14 9.51
N GLU A 25 5.43 -10.65 9.65
CA GLU A 25 5.79 -9.27 10.02
C GLU A 25 6.31 -8.46 8.81
N ARG A 26 6.61 -9.12 7.67
CA ARG A 26 7.09 -8.48 6.44
C ARG A 26 5.97 -8.25 5.42
N PHE A 27 4.82 -7.81 5.92
CA PHE A 27 3.63 -7.58 5.12
C PHE A 27 3.07 -6.18 5.33
N ILE A 28 2.60 -5.58 4.25
CA ILE A 28 1.61 -4.51 4.29
C ILE A 28 0.27 -5.16 3.99
N ARG A 29 -0.51 -5.36 5.07
CA ARG A 29 -1.87 -5.90 4.99
C ARG A 29 -2.87 -4.76 4.76
N PHE A 30 -3.73 -4.92 3.76
CA PHE A 30 -4.86 -4.02 3.52
C PHE A 30 -6.15 -4.82 3.30
N TYR A 31 -7.29 -4.19 3.56
CA TYR A 31 -8.59 -4.77 3.22
C TYR A 31 -9.68 -3.68 3.15
N GLU A 32 -9.93 -3.02 4.27
CA GLU A 32 -10.92 -1.94 4.36
C GLU A 32 -10.40 -0.66 3.67
N THR A 33 -11.27 -0.01 2.91
CA THR A 33 -10.91 1.18 2.11
C THR A 33 -10.62 2.43 2.94
N ASN A 34 -11.03 2.46 4.20
CA ASN A 34 -10.81 3.55 5.15
C ASN A 34 -9.67 3.28 6.15
N LYS A 35 -8.96 2.17 5.98
CA LYS A 35 -7.77 1.82 6.77
C LYS A 35 -6.50 2.11 5.96
N PRO A 36 -5.33 2.13 6.59
CA PRO A 36 -4.09 2.41 5.88
C PRO A 36 -3.86 1.40 4.75
N TYR A 37 -3.34 1.88 3.64
CA TYR A 37 -3.21 1.18 2.36
C TYR A 37 -4.53 0.66 1.77
N GLY A 38 -5.67 1.10 2.31
CA GLY A 38 -7.01 0.79 1.79
C GLY A 38 -7.22 1.25 0.35
N CYS A 39 -6.41 2.21 -0.11
CA CYS A 39 -6.37 2.62 -1.52
C CYS A 39 -6.02 1.49 -2.48
N PHE A 40 -5.37 0.40 -2.04
CA PHE A 40 -5.10 -0.78 -2.87
C PHE A 40 -6.32 -1.67 -3.10
N SER A 41 -7.34 -1.60 -2.25
CA SER A 41 -8.57 -2.37 -2.42
C SER A 41 -9.27 -2.06 -3.75
N ASN A 42 -9.84 -3.08 -4.40
CA ASN A 42 -10.67 -2.93 -5.61
C ASN A 42 -11.96 -2.14 -5.36
N PHE A 43 -12.34 -1.99 -4.08
CA PHE A 43 -13.51 -1.24 -3.64
C PHE A 43 -13.20 0.24 -3.39
N ALA A 44 -11.92 0.63 -3.40
CA ALA A 44 -11.53 2.03 -3.23
C ALA A 44 -11.99 2.86 -4.44
N LYS A 45 -12.61 4.01 -4.16
CA LYS A 45 -13.21 4.91 -5.16
C LYS A 45 -12.17 5.77 -5.85
N TYR A 46 -11.40 5.14 -6.71
CA TYR A 46 -10.47 5.78 -7.64
C TYR A 46 -10.95 5.48 -9.06
N PRO A 47 -11.75 6.38 -9.66
CA PRO A 47 -12.31 6.14 -10.98
C PRO A 47 -11.22 5.92 -12.02
N ILE A 48 -11.41 4.94 -12.91
CA ILE A 48 -10.47 4.63 -13.99
C ILE A 48 -11.16 4.74 -15.34
N MET A 49 -10.44 5.22 -16.33
CA MET A 49 -10.83 5.25 -17.73
C MET A 49 -10.26 4.04 -18.45
N LEU A 50 -11.13 3.14 -18.91
CA LEU A 50 -10.76 1.97 -19.71
C LEU A 50 -11.82 1.73 -20.78
N ASN A 51 -11.37 1.39 -22.00
CA ASN A 51 -12.26 1.17 -23.15
C ASN A 51 -13.22 2.35 -23.42
N ASN A 52 -12.72 3.58 -23.29
CA ASN A 52 -13.48 4.84 -23.42
C ASN A 52 -14.68 4.97 -22.46
N LYS A 53 -14.67 4.22 -21.36
CA LYS A 53 -15.69 4.29 -20.31
C LYS A 53 -15.04 4.60 -18.97
N GLU A 54 -15.75 5.37 -18.15
CA GLU A 54 -15.39 5.60 -16.76
C GLU A 54 -15.97 4.49 -15.88
N TRP A 55 -15.13 3.98 -14.99
CA TRP A 55 -15.45 2.93 -14.01
C TRP A 55 -15.17 3.47 -12.61
N VAL A 56 -16.20 3.53 -11.75
CA VAL A 56 -16.09 4.13 -10.40
C VAL A 56 -15.03 3.46 -9.54
N THR A 57 -14.86 2.15 -9.69
CA THR A 57 -13.81 1.37 -9.02
C THR A 57 -13.30 0.27 -9.95
N THR A 58 -12.12 -0.29 -9.63
CA THR A 58 -11.58 -1.50 -10.26
C THR A 58 -12.59 -2.66 -10.21
N GLU A 59 -13.33 -2.80 -9.10
CA GLU A 59 -14.39 -3.80 -8.95
C GLU A 59 -15.47 -3.68 -10.04
N HIS A 60 -15.91 -2.46 -10.37
CA HIS A 60 -16.93 -2.26 -11.42
C HIS A 60 -16.43 -2.77 -12.77
N TYR A 61 -15.18 -2.46 -13.13
CA TYR A 61 -14.57 -2.93 -14.37
C TYR A 61 -14.52 -4.46 -14.41
N VAL A 62 -13.91 -5.09 -13.39
CA VAL A 62 -13.70 -6.53 -13.35
C VAL A 62 -15.03 -7.30 -13.41
N GLN A 63 -16.04 -6.86 -12.65
CA GLN A 63 -17.34 -7.51 -12.64
C GLN A 63 -18.10 -7.30 -13.96
N ALA A 64 -17.98 -6.14 -14.60
CA ALA A 64 -18.63 -5.88 -15.88
C ALA A 64 -18.00 -6.69 -17.02
N GLN A 65 -16.68 -6.91 -16.99
CA GLN A 65 -15.97 -7.69 -18.01
C GLN A 65 -16.39 -9.16 -18.06
N LYS A 66 -17.09 -9.68 -17.03
CA LYS A 66 -17.75 -10.99 -17.09
C LYS A 66 -18.86 -11.06 -18.12
N PHE A 67 -19.43 -9.90 -18.48
CA PHE A 67 -20.58 -9.73 -19.37
C PHE A 67 -20.28 -8.88 -20.60
N VAL A 68 -19.00 -8.76 -20.96
CA VAL A 68 -18.52 -7.94 -22.08
C VAL A 68 -19.37 -8.12 -23.35
N GLY A 69 -19.78 -7.01 -23.96
CA GLY A 69 -20.58 -7.00 -25.19
C GLY A 69 -22.07 -7.31 -24.98
N THR A 70 -22.53 -7.42 -23.74
CA THR A 70 -23.95 -7.57 -23.41
C THR A 70 -24.48 -6.33 -22.68
N LYS A 71 -25.81 -6.18 -22.62
CA LYS A 71 -26.45 -5.10 -21.84
C LYS A 71 -26.08 -5.11 -20.34
N TYR A 72 -25.69 -6.27 -19.81
CA TYR A 72 -25.37 -6.44 -18.39
C TYR A 72 -24.04 -5.79 -18.02
N GLU A 73 -23.13 -5.58 -18.97
CA GLU A 73 -21.89 -4.84 -18.76
C GLU A 73 -22.20 -3.42 -18.25
N GLU A 74 -23.15 -2.73 -18.89
CA GLU A 74 -23.56 -1.38 -18.48
C GLU A 74 -24.35 -1.37 -17.17
N GLU A 75 -25.18 -2.39 -16.92
CA GLU A 75 -25.85 -2.52 -15.61
C GLU A 75 -24.84 -2.61 -14.46
N VAL A 76 -23.74 -3.36 -14.64
CA VAL A 76 -22.68 -3.46 -13.64
C VAL A 76 -21.87 -2.17 -13.56
N ARG A 77 -21.53 -1.56 -14.71
CA ARG A 77 -20.77 -0.29 -14.73
C ARG A 77 -21.49 0.84 -14.00
N LEU A 78 -22.79 0.94 -14.19
CA LEU A 78 -23.65 1.98 -13.62
C LEU A 78 -24.16 1.67 -12.20
N ALA A 79 -23.71 0.56 -11.60
CA ALA A 79 -24.04 0.24 -10.22
C ALA A 79 -23.60 1.37 -9.27
N SER A 80 -24.41 1.64 -8.24
CA SER A 80 -24.17 2.78 -7.35
C SER A 80 -23.00 2.55 -6.38
N THR A 81 -22.70 1.29 -6.07
CA THR A 81 -21.64 0.93 -5.12
C THR A 81 -20.83 -0.27 -5.63
N PRO A 82 -19.55 -0.42 -5.23
CA PRO A 82 -18.75 -1.58 -5.59
C PRO A 82 -19.36 -2.90 -5.08
N LEU A 83 -20.09 -2.86 -3.96
CA LEU A 83 -20.82 -4.02 -3.46
C LEU A 83 -21.98 -4.42 -4.39
N ASP A 84 -22.70 -3.44 -4.95
CA ASP A 84 -23.76 -3.73 -5.93
C ASP A 84 -23.18 -4.23 -7.25
N ALA A 85 -22.05 -3.68 -7.70
CA ALA A 85 -21.31 -4.20 -8.85
C ALA A 85 -20.89 -5.67 -8.65
N LEU A 86 -20.36 -6.00 -7.47
CA LEU A 86 -20.03 -7.38 -7.08
C LEU A 86 -21.26 -8.28 -7.11
N ARG A 87 -22.38 -7.86 -6.50
CA ARG A 87 -23.63 -8.64 -6.48
C ARG A 87 -24.16 -8.91 -7.89
N LEU A 88 -24.19 -7.89 -8.75
CA LEU A 88 -24.62 -8.01 -10.14
C LEU A 88 -23.67 -8.91 -10.95
N GLY A 89 -22.36 -8.79 -10.71
CA GLY A 89 -21.29 -9.61 -11.31
C GLY A 89 -21.30 -11.08 -10.89
N GLN A 90 -21.83 -11.40 -9.72
CA GLN A 90 -21.97 -12.76 -9.21
C GLN A 90 -23.32 -13.42 -9.55
N TYR A 91 -24.25 -12.68 -10.17
CA TYR A 91 -25.59 -13.18 -10.44
C TYR A 91 -25.58 -14.27 -11.53
N ARG A 92 -25.66 -15.54 -11.09
CA ARG A 92 -25.44 -16.74 -11.92
C ARG A 92 -26.47 -17.01 -13.01
N ASN A 93 -27.62 -16.34 -12.97
CA ASN A 93 -28.67 -16.50 -14.00
C ASN A 93 -28.35 -15.76 -15.32
N LYS A 94 -27.26 -14.98 -15.36
CA LYS A 94 -26.78 -14.29 -16.56
C LYS A 94 -25.67 -15.13 -17.21
N HIS A 95 -25.64 -15.16 -18.53
CA HIS A 95 -24.62 -15.87 -19.29
C HIS A 95 -23.27 -15.18 -19.12
N LEU A 96 -22.39 -15.78 -18.31
CA LEU A 96 -21.00 -15.35 -18.15
C LEU A 96 -20.21 -15.72 -19.42
N ARG A 97 -19.17 -14.93 -19.72
CA ARG A 97 -18.18 -15.32 -20.73
C ARG A 97 -17.54 -16.67 -20.37
N LYS A 98 -17.35 -17.52 -21.38
CA LYS A 98 -16.91 -18.92 -21.20
C LYS A 98 -15.45 -19.05 -20.78
N ASP A 99 -14.64 -18.06 -21.09
CA ASP A 99 -13.19 -18.00 -20.86
C ASP A 99 -12.81 -17.24 -19.57
N TRP A 100 -13.78 -16.94 -18.69
CA TRP A 100 -13.56 -16.11 -17.50
C TRP A 100 -12.38 -16.55 -16.64
N GLU A 101 -12.28 -17.85 -16.35
CA GLU A 101 -11.19 -18.39 -15.51
C GLU A 101 -9.81 -18.17 -16.12
N ASN A 102 -9.71 -18.08 -17.46
CA ASN A 102 -8.46 -17.86 -18.17
C ASN A 102 -8.09 -16.37 -18.25
N CYS A 103 -9.07 -15.46 -18.24
CA CYS A 103 -8.83 -14.03 -18.46
C CYS A 103 -8.95 -13.15 -17.21
N LYS A 104 -9.52 -13.64 -16.09
CA LYS A 104 -9.77 -12.86 -14.87
C LYS A 104 -8.52 -12.17 -14.31
N VAL A 105 -7.36 -12.82 -14.38
CA VAL A 105 -6.08 -12.26 -13.90
C VAL A 105 -5.63 -11.10 -14.77
N GLN A 106 -5.67 -11.27 -16.09
CA GLN A 106 -5.31 -10.20 -17.03
C GLN A 106 -6.24 -8.98 -16.91
N ILE A 107 -7.54 -9.22 -16.77
CA ILE A 107 -8.55 -8.16 -16.60
C ILE A 107 -8.31 -7.38 -15.30
N MET A 108 -7.98 -8.09 -14.20
CA MET A 108 -7.62 -7.45 -12.95
C MET A 108 -6.33 -6.62 -13.08
N GLN A 109 -5.30 -7.19 -13.72
CA GLN A 109 -4.02 -6.52 -13.94
C GLN A 109 -4.19 -5.24 -14.76
N GLU A 110 -4.98 -5.27 -15.84
CA GLU A 110 -5.31 -4.08 -16.64
C GLU A 110 -5.96 -2.99 -15.78
N ALA A 111 -6.94 -3.35 -14.97
CA ALA A 111 -7.67 -2.43 -14.12
C ALA A 111 -6.80 -1.81 -13.01
N LEU A 112 -5.92 -2.61 -12.41
CA LEU A 112 -4.95 -2.13 -11.41
C LEU A 112 -3.87 -1.26 -12.04
N THR A 113 -3.39 -1.61 -13.22
CA THR A 113 -2.40 -0.81 -13.97
C THR A 113 -3.00 0.56 -14.29
N ALA A 114 -4.22 0.60 -14.83
CA ALA A 114 -4.94 1.84 -15.07
C ALA A 114 -5.11 2.67 -13.80
N LYS A 115 -5.46 2.03 -12.66
CA LYS A 115 -5.58 2.71 -11.37
C LYS A 115 -4.25 3.31 -10.90
N VAL A 116 -3.14 2.59 -11.03
CA VAL A 116 -1.81 3.09 -10.64
C VAL A 116 -1.35 4.20 -11.57
N GLU A 117 -1.55 4.07 -12.88
CA GLU A 117 -1.09 5.05 -13.87
C GLU A 117 -1.90 6.35 -13.84
N GLN A 118 -3.22 6.24 -13.66
CA GLN A 118 -4.13 7.40 -13.69
C GLN A 118 -4.18 8.16 -12.35
N HIS A 119 -3.72 7.55 -11.25
CA HIS A 119 -3.71 8.16 -9.92
C HIS A 119 -2.29 8.26 -9.35
N PRO A 120 -1.58 9.40 -9.55
CA PRO A 120 -0.22 9.58 -9.07
C PRO A 120 -0.01 9.34 -7.57
N CYS A 121 -1.02 9.63 -6.74
CA CYS A 121 -0.98 9.36 -5.30
C CYS A 121 -0.95 7.85 -5.00
N ILE A 122 -1.69 7.02 -5.74
CA ILE A 122 -1.66 5.56 -5.56
C ILE A 122 -0.31 5.02 -6.03
N LYS A 123 0.22 5.56 -7.14
CA LYS A 123 1.56 5.21 -7.62
C LYS A 123 2.63 5.53 -6.56
N SER A 124 2.60 6.70 -5.95
CA SER A 124 3.57 7.06 -4.91
C SER A 124 3.44 6.19 -3.65
N ILE A 125 2.21 5.90 -3.21
CA ILE A 125 1.95 4.96 -2.10
C ILE A 125 2.46 3.56 -2.44
N LEU A 126 2.24 3.07 -3.67
CA LEU A 126 2.71 1.75 -4.10
C LEU A 126 4.24 1.67 -4.12
N LEU A 127 4.92 2.69 -4.64
CA LEU A 127 6.38 2.75 -4.68
C LEU A 127 6.98 2.84 -3.26
N SER A 128 6.34 3.58 -2.35
CA SER A 128 6.82 3.75 -0.97
C SER A 128 6.79 2.46 -0.16
N THR A 129 6.06 1.43 -0.60
CA THR A 129 6.07 0.10 0.04
C THR A 129 7.41 -0.64 -0.07
N GLY A 130 8.33 -0.17 -0.91
CA GLY A 130 9.64 -0.82 -1.14
C GLY A 130 9.51 -2.32 -1.40
N ASP A 131 10.34 -3.14 -0.78
CA ASP A 131 10.32 -4.59 -0.96
C ASP A 131 9.36 -5.34 -0.01
N CYS A 132 8.44 -4.62 0.65
CA CYS A 132 7.40 -5.25 1.46
C CYS A 132 6.49 -6.12 0.60
N THR A 133 6.04 -7.23 1.20
CA THR A 133 5.01 -8.06 0.55
C THR A 133 3.64 -7.43 0.80
N ILE A 134 2.89 -7.19 -0.27
CA ILE A 134 1.56 -6.58 -0.20
C ILE A 134 0.51 -7.69 -0.11
N VAL A 135 -0.40 -7.61 0.87
CA VAL A 135 -1.39 -8.67 1.15
C VAL A 135 -2.78 -8.09 1.31
N GLU A 136 -3.72 -8.59 0.49
CA GLU A 136 -5.14 -8.41 0.76
C GLU A 136 -5.58 -9.40 1.85
N HIS A 137 -5.77 -8.89 3.07
CA HIS A 137 -6.04 -9.72 4.24
C HIS A 137 -7.54 -9.87 4.50
N THR A 138 -8.12 -11.00 4.09
CA THR A 138 -9.58 -11.20 4.16
C THR A 138 -9.96 -12.66 4.30
N THR A 139 -10.96 -12.94 5.14
CA THR A 139 -11.57 -14.27 5.27
C THR A 139 -12.55 -14.61 4.15
N ASN A 140 -12.91 -13.63 3.31
CA ASN A 140 -14.00 -13.77 2.35
C ASN A 140 -13.56 -14.30 0.99
N ASP A 141 -12.27 -14.19 0.65
CA ASP A 141 -11.71 -14.59 -0.64
C ASP A 141 -10.29 -15.13 -0.49
N ALA A 142 -10.11 -16.43 -0.74
CA ALA A 142 -8.82 -17.10 -0.68
C ALA A 142 -8.08 -17.13 -2.03
N TYR A 143 -8.67 -16.63 -3.12
CA TYR A 143 -8.00 -16.52 -4.42
C TYR A 143 -7.35 -15.15 -4.57
N TRP A 144 -8.13 -14.07 -4.42
CA TRP A 144 -7.61 -12.71 -4.53
C TRP A 144 -6.87 -12.28 -3.26
N GLY A 145 -7.38 -12.67 -2.09
CA GLY A 145 -6.76 -12.44 -0.78
C GLY A 145 -6.07 -13.67 -0.19
N ASP A 146 -5.66 -13.54 1.07
CA ASP A 146 -4.92 -14.56 1.82
C ASP A 146 -5.82 -15.52 2.63
N GLY A 147 -7.14 -15.41 2.52
CA GLY A 147 -8.09 -16.24 3.26
C GLY A 147 -8.14 -15.98 4.77
N GLY A 148 -7.48 -14.93 5.29
CA GLY A 148 -7.45 -14.53 6.69
C GLY A 148 -6.54 -15.38 7.58
N ASN A 149 -6.17 -16.58 7.12
CA ASN A 149 -5.21 -17.46 7.79
C ASN A 149 -3.83 -17.50 7.07
N GLY A 150 -3.66 -16.70 6.01
CA GLY A 150 -2.44 -16.65 5.21
C GLY A 150 -2.26 -17.78 4.20
N GLN A 151 -3.24 -18.69 4.06
CA GLN A 151 -3.15 -19.83 3.13
C GLN A 151 -3.77 -19.54 1.74
N GLY A 152 -4.46 -18.42 1.59
CA GLY A 152 -4.97 -17.96 0.30
C GLY A 152 -3.86 -17.58 -0.67
N GLN A 153 -4.22 -17.46 -1.95
CA GLN A 153 -3.26 -17.23 -3.03
C GLN A 153 -2.74 -15.78 -3.07
N ASN A 154 -3.46 -14.83 -2.46
CA ASN A 154 -3.12 -13.39 -2.46
C ASN A 154 -2.78 -12.87 -3.87
N MET A 155 -3.59 -13.25 -4.87
CA MET A 155 -3.34 -12.87 -6.26
C MET A 155 -3.41 -11.35 -6.45
N LEU A 156 -4.24 -10.63 -5.69
CA LEU A 156 -4.31 -9.17 -5.77
C LEU A 156 -2.99 -8.52 -5.33
N GLY A 157 -2.48 -8.92 -4.17
CA GLY A 157 -1.20 -8.44 -3.66
C GLY A 157 -0.03 -8.76 -4.61
N LYS A 158 -0.03 -9.96 -5.21
CA LYS A 158 0.97 -10.36 -6.23
C LYS A 158 0.95 -9.44 -7.45
N LEU A 159 -0.24 -9.14 -7.99
CA LEU A 159 -0.36 -8.23 -9.14
C LEU A 159 0.10 -6.81 -8.80
N LEU A 160 -0.22 -6.29 -7.61
CA LEU A 160 0.26 -4.98 -7.17
C LEU A 160 1.79 -4.94 -7.08
N MET A 161 2.42 -6.00 -6.55
CA MET A 161 3.88 -6.10 -6.51
C MET A 161 4.50 -6.25 -7.89
N GLU A 162 3.86 -6.98 -8.80
CA GLU A 162 4.30 -7.10 -10.19
C GLU A 162 4.28 -5.73 -10.89
N ILE A 163 3.16 -5.00 -10.79
CA ILE A 163 3.03 -3.64 -11.31
C ILE A 163 4.09 -2.73 -10.69
N ARG A 164 4.26 -2.75 -9.37
CA ARG A 164 5.29 -1.98 -8.65
C ARG A 164 6.68 -2.24 -9.22
N ASN A 165 7.03 -3.50 -9.40
CA ASN A 165 8.35 -3.92 -9.88
C ASN A 165 8.58 -3.62 -11.37
N SER A 166 7.52 -3.44 -12.16
CA SER A 166 7.62 -3.07 -13.58
C SER A 166 7.70 -1.56 -13.83
N LEU A 167 7.52 -0.72 -12.81
CA LEU A 167 7.58 0.73 -12.95
C LEU A 167 9.03 1.20 -13.21
N GLU A 168 9.21 2.03 -14.23
CA GLU A 168 10.51 2.56 -14.63
C GLU A 168 11.17 3.37 -13.49
N GLY A 169 12.47 3.15 -13.29
CA GLY A 169 13.25 3.86 -12.27
C GLY A 169 12.94 3.43 -10.83
N TYR A 170 12.13 2.40 -10.63
CA TYR A 170 11.83 1.90 -9.30
C TYR A 170 13.06 1.27 -8.64
N VAL A 171 13.44 1.83 -7.49
CA VAL A 171 14.45 1.26 -6.59
C VAL A 171 13.74 0.95 -5.28
N PRO A 172 13.68 -0.34 -4.86
CA PRO A 172 12.98 -0.69 -3.64
C PRO A 172 13.77 -0.22 -2.42
N GLU A 173 13.30 0.87 -1.81
CA GLU A 173 13.78 1.43 -0.55
C GLU A 173 12.61 1.54 0.43
N PHE A 174 12.77 0.95 1.60
CA PHE A 174 11.81 1.02 2.70
C PHE A 174 12.57 1.04 4.02
N PHE A 175 12.11 1.89 4.95
CA PHE A 175 12.68 2.00 6.28
C PHE A 175 11.57 1.75 7.30
N LEU A 176 11.89 0.97 8.32
CA LEU A 176 10.98 0.74 9.43
C LEU A 176 10.93 1.97 10.36
N PRO A 177 9.87 2.11 11.16
CA PRO A 177 9.88 3.06 12.26
C PRO A 177 10.95 2.68 13.29
N GLN A 178 11.42 3.69 14.02
CA GLN A 178 12.51 3.56 14.98
C GLN A 178 12.26 2.48 16.04
N TRP A 179 11.03 2.40 16.55
CA TRP A 179 10.63 1.43 17.58
C TRP A 179 10.56 -0.01 17.09
N ILE A 180 10.48 -0.24 15.77
CA ILE A 180 10.57 -1.58 15.18
C ILE A 180 12.03 -1.90 14.86
N ALA A 181 12.76 -0.95 14.30
CA ALA A 181 14.15 -1.16 13.89
C ALA A 181 15.14 -1.27 15.06
N PHE A 182 14.81 -0.67 16.21
CA PHE A 182 15.61 -0.62 17.44
C PHE A 182 14.71 -0.78 18.67
N PRO A 183 14.14 -1.98 18.90
CA PRO A 183 13.18 -2.20 20.00
C PRO A 183 13.81 -1.97 21.39
N ASP A 184 15.12 -2.18 21.51
CA ASP A 184 15.85 -2.05 22.79
C ASP A 184 16.31 -0.62 23.10
N ILE A 185 16.18 0.33 22.16
CA ILE A 185 16.59 1.72 22.36
C ILE A 185 15.38 2.58 22.73
N HIS A 186 15.28 2.93 24.01
CA HIS A 186 14.25 3.83 24.53
C HIS A 186 14.21 5.19 23.78
N PRO A 187 13.03 5.81 23.53
CA PRO A 187 12.87 7.01 22.69
C PRO A 187 13.66 8.25 23.14
N PHE A 188 14.03 8.32 24.42
CA PHE A 188 14.85 9.40 25.00
C PHE A 188 16.32 9.01 25.22
N SER A 189 16.73 7.81 24.81
CA SER A 189 18.10 7.35 24.95
C SER A 189 19.08 8.22 24.18
N ILE A 190 20.30 8.38 24.72
CA ILE A 190 21.41 9.04 24.03
C ILE A 190 21.79 8.32 22.73
N GLY A 191 21.45 7.03 22.58
CA GLY A 191 21.69 6.26 21.35
C GLY A 191 21.04 6.83 20.08
N TRP A 192 20.05 7.72 20.21
CA TRP A 192 19.46 8.46 19.08
C TRP A 192 20.25 9.70 18.68
N ARG A 193 21.27 10.08 19.46
CA ARG A 193 22.12 11.26 19.26
C ARG A 193 23.58 10.89 19.02
N MET A 194 23.91 9.61 19.08
CA MET A 194 25.25 9.09 18.81
C MET A 194 25.18 7.64 18.33
N GLY A 195 26.03 7.30 17.36
CA GLY A 195 26.19 5.93 16.87
C GLY A 195 25.04 5.47 15.97
N ALA A 196 24.66 4.20 16.09
CA ALA A 196 23.76 3.55 15.12
C ALA A 196 22.35 4.17 15.03
N GLY A 197 21.81 4.69 16.14
CA GLY A 197 20.48 5.32 16.15
C GLY A 197 20.47 6.69 15.46
N GLU A 198 21.54 7.47 15.61
CA GLU A 198 21.71 8.75 14.88
C GLU A 198 21.82 8.52 13.37
N ASP A 199 22.70 7.60 12.96
CA ASP A 199 22.87 7.22 11.55
C ASP A 199 21.53 6.77 10.95
N TYR A 200 20.78 5.92 11.67
CA TYR A 200 19.48 5.45 11.20
C TYR A 200 18.45 6.57 11.04
N LEU A 201 18.37 7.49 12.01
CA LEU A 201 17.45 8.63 11.93
C LEU A 201 17.75 9.53 10.73
N MET A 202 19.02 9.74 10.42
CA MET A 202 19.44 10.51 9.24
C MET A 202 18.90 9.89 7.95
N TYR A 203 19.08 8.57 7.77
CA TYR A 203 18.62 7.88 6.56
C TYR A 203 17.10 7.72 6.49
N LEU A 204 16.46 7.42 7.61
CA LEU A 204 15.00 7.41 7.70
C LEU A 204 14.43 8.79 7.32
N TRP A 205 15.05 9.86 7.79
CA TRP A 205 14.65 11.22 7.43
C TRP A 205 14.85 11.50 5.94
N GLU A 206 16.02 11.16 5.37
CA GLU A 206 16.27 11.29 3.93
C GLU A 206 15.29 10.49 3.06
N TRP A 207 14.93 9.27 3.49
CA TRP A 207 13.91 8.48 2.81
C TRP A 207 12.54 9.14 2.91
N ARG A 208 12.17 9.62 4.10
CA ARG A 208 10.87 10.27 4.35
C ARG A 208 10.66 11.51 3.50
N ILE A 209 11.66 12.39 3.38
CA ILE A 209 11.52 13.62 2.59
C ILE A 209 11.37 13.37 1.08
N LYS A 210 11.70 12.17 0.60
CA LYS A 210 11.48 11.74 -0.80
C LYS A 210 10.07 11.19 -1.04
N GLN A 211 9.34 10.85 0.02
CA GLN A 211 7.99 10.28 -0.10
C GLN A 211 6.95 11.38 -0.30
N SER A 212 5.86 11.06 -0.99
CA SER A 212 4.72 11.99 -1.09
C SER A 212 3.98 12.08 0.26
N PRO A 213 3.25 13.18 0.52
CA PRO A 213 2.45 13.33 1.74
C PRO A 213 1.45 12.18 1.93
N GLU A 214 0.85 11.69 0.84
CA GLU A 214 -0.10 10.58 0.86
C GLU A 214 0.60 9.28 1.25
N ALA A 215 1.77 9.01 0.68
CA ALA A 215 2.58 7.84 1.04
C ALA A 215 3.01 7.85 2.52
N LEU A 216 3.44 9.01 3.03
CA LEU A 216 3.78 9.15 4.45
C LEU A 216 2.57 8.99 5.37
N LYS A 217 1.40 9.49 4.95
CA LYS A 217 0.16 9.31 5.70
C LYS A 217 -0.17 7.83 5.86
N GLU A 218 -0.18 7.07 4.77
CA GLU A 218 -0.45 5.62 4.82
C GLU A 218 0.57 4.90 5.71
N TYR A 219 1.86 5.25 5.58
CA TYR A 219 2.92 4.70 6.41
C TYR A 219 2.72 5.02 7.90
N ASP A 220 2.46 6.28 8.26
CA ASP A 220 2.36 6.73 9.66
C ASP A 220 1.11 6.19 10.35
N GLU A 221 0.00 6.07 9.62
CA GLU A 221 -1.20 5.45 10.14
C GLU A 221 -1.04 3.93 10.32
N TYR A 222 -0.35 3.25 9.39
CA TYR A 222 -0.09 1.80 9.48
C TYR A 222 0.88 1.47 10.62
N PHE A 223 1.97 2.22 10.71
CA PHE A 223 2.96 2.07 11.77
C PHE A 223 2.68 3.06 12.88
N THR A 224 1.68 2.76 13.70
CA THR A 224 1.35 3.61 14.84
C THR A 224 2.39 3.41 15.97
N PRO A 225 2.93 4.49 16.57
CA PRO A 225 3.92 4.36 17.63
C PRO A 225 3.32 3.71 18.90
N PRO A 226 4.00 2.75 19.53
CA PRO A 226 3.53 2.09 20.74
C PRO A 226 3.89 2.87 22.02
N GLY A 227 3.01 2.85 23.02
CA GLY A 227 3.31 3.28 24.41
C GLY A 227 4.11 4.58 24.52
N GLU A 228 5.30 4.49 25.10
CA GLU A 228 6.23 5.60 25.34
C GLU A 228 6.66 6.32 24.05
N TRP A 229 6.68 5.64 22.91
CA TRP A 229 6.98 6.27 21.61
C TRP A 229 5.86 7.22 21.16
N ALA A 230 4.60 6.90 21.46
CA ALA A 230 3.48 7.79 21.18
C ALA A 230 3.55 9.04 22.06
N GLU A 231 3.91 8.87 23.33
CA GLU A 231 4.12 10.00 24.26
C GLU A 231 5.28 10.87 23.82
N ALA A 232 6.42 10.27 23.46
CA ALA A 232 7.59 11.00 22.98
C ALA A 232 7.27 11.86 21.74
N SER A 233 6.46 11.34 20.81
CA SER A 233 6.00 12.08 19.64
C SER A 233 5.16 13.31 20.04
N ARG A 234 4.20 13.14 20.95
CA ARG A 234 3.38 14.25 21.47
C ARG A 234 4.21 15.32 22.18
N VAL A 235 5.17 14.90 23.01
CA VAL A 235 6.08 15.83 23.72
C VAL A 235 6.91 16.64 22.71
N ARG A 236 7.48 15.99 21.69
CA ARG A 236 8.25 16.68 20.64
C ARG A 236 7.39 17.68 19.87
N GLU A 237 6.16 17.33 19.56
CA GLU A 237 5.22 18.20 18.85
C GLU A 237 4.81 19.41 19.72
N ALA A 238 4.48 19.19 20.99
CA ALA A 238 4.20 20.25 21.94
C ALA A 238 5.39 21.22 22.11
N LEU A 239 6.63 20.70 22.13
CA LEU A 239 7.84 21.53 22.19
C LEU A 239 8.04 22.34 20.92
N LYS A 240 7.83 21.76 19.73
CA LYS A 240 7.90 22.48 18.45
C LYS A 240 6.90 23.63 18.41
N ASN A 241 5.65 23.38 18.80
CA ASN A 241 4.61 24.41 18.80
C ASN A 241 4.96 25.56 19.76
N ARG A 242 5.45 25.25 20.97
CA ARG A 242 5.93 26.27 21.92
C ARG A 242 7.09 27.12 21.41
N ILE A 243 8.00 26.54 20.62
CA ILE A 243 9.12 27.28 20.02
C ILE A 243 8.60 28.19 18.90
N GLN A 244 7.65 27.69 18.09
CA GLN A 244 7.02 28.48 17.04
C GLN A 244 6.27 29.69 17.62
N ASP A 245 5.50 29.49 18.69
CA ASP A 245 4.76 30.55 19.37
C ASP A 245 5.68 31.61 20.01
N ARG A 246 6.87 31.22 20.47
CA ARG A 246 7.88 32.15 20.99
C ARG A 246 8.59 32.94 19.90
N ASN A 247 8.69 32.41 18.69
CA ASN A 247 9.33 33.10 17.57
C ASN A 247 8.36 34.03 16.81
N ASN A 248 7.06 33.86 17.01
CA ASN A 248 5.99 34.68 16.43
C ASN A 248 5.52 35.83 17.34
N ASN A 249 6.04 35.92 18.56
CA ASN A 249 5.84 37.01 19.52
C ASN A 249 7.11 37.83 19.69
#